data_AF-U9SPL7-F1
#
_entry.id   AF-U9SPL7-F1
#
_cell.length_a   1.000
_cell.length_b   1.000
_cell.length_c   1.000
_cell.angle_alpha   90.00
_cell.angle_beta   90.00
_cell.angle_gamma   90.00
#
_symmetry.space_group_name_H-M   'P 1'
#
loop_
_entity.id
_entity.type
_entity.pdbx_description
1 polymer ?
#
loop_
_entity_poly.entity_id
_entity_poly.type
_entity_poly.pdbx_seq_one_letter_code
_entity_poly.pdbx_strand_id
1 'polypeptide(L)' 'IPGPPPDSLIYGNVKALLSGEADGFVEPQFKWYKKYGNIVKYYGIFNKPAVFVADPKIIQEITLSKSYDFIK' A
#
# COMPACT_ATOMS: atom_id res chain seq x y z
N ILE A 1 3.19 -1.68 11.72
CA ILE A 1 3.65 -1.68 10.31
C ILE A 1 4.03 -0.25 9.94
N PRO A 2 5.28 -0.02 9.49
CA PRO A 2 5.75 1.30 9.06
C PRO A 2 5.05 1.76 7.78
N GLY A 3 5.00 3.07 7.54
CA GLY A 3 4.42 3.59 6.32
C GLY A 3 4.26 5.11 6.31
N PRO A 4 3.84 5.69 5.17
CA PRO A 4 3.68 7.13 5.04
C PRO A 4 2.61 7.66 6.02
N PRO A 5 2.79 8.86 6.58
CA PRO A 5 1.70 9.55 7.26
C PRO A 5 0.59 9.89 6.25
N PRO A 6 -0.69 9.93 6.65
CA PRO A 6 -1.78 10.34 5.76
C PRO A 6 -1.60 11.79 5.31
N ASP A 7 -1.75 12.05 4.00
CA ASP A 7 -1.65 13.40 3.43
C ASP A 7 -2.90 14.25 3.73
N SER A 8 -4.03 13.60 4.05
CA SER A 8 -5.31 14.25 4.34
C SER A 8 -6.14 13.42 5.32
N LEU A 9 -6.97 14.09 6.12
CA LEU A 9 -7.93 13.44 7.03
C LEU A 9 -9.05 12.69 6.28
N ILE A 10 -9.41 13.11 5.07
CA ILE A 10 -10.50 12.48 4.30
C ILE A 10 -9.94 11.54 3.24
N TYR A 11 -8.86 11.94 2.57
CA TYR A 11 -8.30 11.17 1.45
C TYR A 11 -7.11 10.30 1.81
N GLY A 12 -6.65 10.31 3.08
CA GLY A 12 -5.49 9.52 3.50
C GLY A 12 -4.28 9.80 2.60
N ASN A 13 -3.72 8.73 2.02
CA ASN A 13 -2.62 8.73 1.05
C ASN A 13 -3.07 8.60 -0.41
N VAL A 14 -4.37 8.70 -0.70
CA VAL A 14 -4.91 8.56 -2.07
C VAL A 14 -4.32 9.60 -3.00
N LYS A 15 -4.07 10.82 -2.51
CA LYS A 15 -3.38 11.86 -3.29
C LYS A 15 -1.98 11.42 -3.72
N ALA A 16 -1.20 10.85 -2.81
CA ALA A 16 0.12 10.32 -3.12
C ALA A 16 0.06 9.13 -4.09
N LEU A 17 -0.98 8.28 -4.00
CA LEU A 17 -1.21 7.17 -4.93
C LEU A 17 -1.50 7.66 -6.35
N LEU A 18 -2.36 8.68 -6.48
CA LEU A 18 -2.74 9.27 -7.77
C LEU A 18 -1.66 10.19 -8.36
N SER A 19 -0.86 10.86 -7.53
CA SER A 19 0.24 11.72 -8.00
C SER A 19 1.41 10.94 -8.60
N GLY A 20 1.44 9.61 -8.43
CA GLY A 20 2.40 8.72 -9.08
C GLY A 20 2.41 8.82 -10.61
N GLU A 21 1.27 9.18 -11.20
CA GLU A 21 1.12 9.40 -12.64
C GLU A 21 1.76 10.73 -13.09
N ALA A 22 1.84 11.73 -12.20
CA ALA A 22 2.29 13.08 -12.53
C ALA A 22 3.83 13.25 -12.49
N ASP A 23 4.54 12.51 -11.64
CA ASP A 23 5.99 12.66 -11.41
C ASP A 23 6.87 11.71 -12.25
N GLY A 24 6.29 11.06 -13.27
CA GLY A 24 7.01 10.20 -14.22
C GLY A 24 7.20 8.76 -13.71
N PHE A 25 6.30 7.87 -14.14
CA PHE A 25 6.38 6.38 -14.15
C PHE A 25 6.75 5.63 -12.86
N VAL A 26 7.22 6.29 -11.80
CA VAL A 26 7.63 5.64 -10.55
C VAL A 26 6.45 5.61 -9.60
N GLU A 27 5.84 4.43 -9.49
CA GLU A 27 4.73 4.21 -8.59
C GLU A 27 5.10 4.59 -7.14
N PRO A 28 4.24 5.34 -6.43
CA PRO A 28 4.46 5.75 -5.04
C PRO A 28 4.65 4.54 -4.11
N GLN A 29 4.03 3.41 -4.46
CA GLN A 29 4.21 2.12 -3.77
C GLN A 29 5.67 1.66 -3.81
N PHE A 30 6.38 1.87 -4.92
CA PHE A 30 7.80 1.53 -5.05
C PHE A 30 8.70 2.44 -4.20
N LYS A 31 8.37 3.74 -4.11
CA LYS A 31 9.06 4.67 -3.20
C LYS A 31 8.87 4.24 -1.74
N TRP A 32 7.66 3.82 -1.38
CA TRP A 32 7.37 3.33 -0.03
C TRP A 32 8.03 2.00 0.28
N TYR A 33 8.06 1.07 -0.68
CA TYR A 33 8.80 -0.18 -0.57
C TYR A 33 10.29 0.06 -0.28
N LYS A 34 10.94 0.95 -1.05
CA LYS A 34 12.35 1.30 -0.83
C LYS A 34 12.60 1.95 0.54
N LYS A 35 11.64 2.71 1.06
CA LYS A 35 11.79 3.47 2.32
C LYS A 35 11.42 2.68 3.57
N TYR A 36 10.35 1.89 3.50
CA TYR A 36 9.72 1.23 4.66
C TYR A 36 9.82 -0.30 4.61
N GLY A 37 10.23 -0.87 3.48
CA GLY A 37 10.47 -2.30 3.29
C GLY A 37 9.29 -3.06 2.68
N ASN A 38 9.31 -4.38 2.85
CA ASN A 38 8.38 -5.32 2.18
C ASN A 38 6.92 -5.21 2.62
N ILE A 39 6.64 -4.54 3.75
CA ILE A 39 5.28 -4.40 4.30
C ILE A 39 5.08 -2.94 4.67
N VAL A 40 4.14 -2.28 4.02
CA VAL A 40 3.85 -0.85 4.19
C VAL A 40 2.39 -0.66 4.57
N LYS A 41 2.12 0.13 5.60
CA LYS A 41 0.76 0.55 5.94
C LYS A 41 0.49 1.94 5.38
N TYR A 42 -0.60 2.10 4.62
CA TYR A 42 -1.06 3.39 4.13
C TYR A 42 -2.55 3.58 4.42
N TYR A 43 -3.05 4.79 4.21
CA TYR A 43 -4.45 5.12 4.44
C TYR A 43 -5.16 5.39 3.11
N GLY A 44 -6.28 4.73 2.86
CA GLY A 44 -7.16 4.97 1.72
C GLY A 44 -8.19 6.06 2.00
N ILE A 45 -9.23 6.11 1.15
CA ILE A 45 -10.37 7.02 1.32
C ILE A 45 -11.01 6.79 2.70
N PHE A 46 -11.39 7.87 3.38
CA PHE A 46 -11.91 7.90 4.75
C PHE A 46 -10.94 7.32 5.79
N ASN A 47 -9.63 7.47 5.59
CA ASN A 47 -8.60 6.91 6.48
C ASN A 47 -8.77 5.40 6.74
N LYS A 48 -9.34 4.67 5.78
CA LYS A 48 -9.38 3.20 5.88
C LYS A 48 -7.94 2.68 5.79
N PRO A 49 -7.43 1.99 6.82
CA PRO A 49 -6.08 1.47 6.78
C PRO A 49 -6.00 0.36 5.72
N ALA A 50 -4.95 0.42 4.90
CA ALA A 50 -4.61 -0.59 3.91
C ALA A 50 -3.16 -1.01 4.08
N VAL A 51 -2.84 -2.24 3.70
CA VAL A 51 -1.50 -2.80 3.79
C VAL A 51 -1.05 -3.20 2.39
N PHE A 52 0.09 -2.65 1.99
CA PHE A 52 0.81 -3.07 0.80
C PHE A 52 1.86 -4.10 1.20
N VAL A 53 1.82 -5.26 0.53
CA VAL A 53 2.72 -6.39 0.77
C VAL A 53 3.50 -6.67 -0.51
N ALA A 54 4.82 -6.60 -0.43
CA ALA A 54 5.74 -6.91 -1.52
C ALA A 54 6.59 -8.16 -1.23
N ASP A 55 6.33 -8.86 -0.12
CA ASP A 55 7.05 -10.09 0.22
C ASP A 55 6.44 -11.30 -0.52
N PRO A 56 7.22 -12.02 -1.35
CA PRO A 56 6.70 -13.14 -2.13
C PRO A 56 6.18 -14.29 -1.26
N LYS A 57 6.73 -14.51 -0.06
CA LYS A 57 6.25 -15.56 0.85
C LYS A 57 4.86 -15.22 1.41
N ILE A 58 4.67 -13.95 1.80
CA ILE A 58 3.39 -13.50 2.34
C ILE A 58 2.34 -13.44 1.24
N ILE A 59 2.70 -12.97 0.04
CA ILE A 59 1.80 -13.00 -1.14
C ILE A 59 1.37 -14.43 -1.44
N GLN A 60 2.31 -15.39 -1.42
CA GLN A 60 2.00 -16.80 -1.62
C GLN A 60 1.05 -17.34 -0.54
N GLU A 61 1.30 -17.03 0.75
CA GLU A 61 0.44 -17.44 1.86
C GLU A 61 -0.98 -16.84 1.73
N ILE A 62 -1.09 -15.55 1.42
CA ILE A 62 -2.39 -14.87 1.22
C ILE A 62 -3.15 -15.51 0.04
N THR A 63 -2.45 -15.78 -1.06
CA THR A 63 -3.07 -16.28 -2.30
C THR A 63 -3.48 -17.74 -2.20
N LEU A 64 -2.69 -18.58 -1.51
CA LEU A 64 -2.88 -20.03 -1.49
C LEU A 64 -3.58 -20.52 -0.21
N SER A 65 -3.24 -19.95 0.95
CA SER A 65 -3.68 -20.45 2.26
C SER A 65 -4.84 -19.65 2.85
N LYS A 66 -5.01 -18.39 2.43
CA LYS A 66 -6.05 -17.48 2.96
C LYS A 66 -6.96 -16.90 1.87
N SER A 67 -7.13 -17.63 0.77
CA SER A 67 -7.96 -17.20 -0.37
C SER A 67 -9.44 -16.94 -0.03
N TYR A 68 -9.94 -17.52 1.06
CA TYR A 68 -11.29 -17.25 1.58
C TYR A 68 -11.36 -15.97 2.44
N ASP A 69 -10.26 -15.58 3.09
CA ASP A 69 -10.17 -14.36 3.89
C ASP A 69 -9.86 -13.13 3.02
N PHE A 70 -9.19 -13.34 1.89
CA PHE A 70 -8.83 -12.33 0.91
C PHE A 70 -9.49 -12.62 -0.43
N ILE A 71 -10.68 -12.05 -0.63
CA ILE A 71 -11.42 -12.15 -1.90
C ILE A 71 -10.59 -11.45 -2.99
N LYS A 72 -10.33 -12.16 -4.10
CA LYS A 72 -9.64 -11.64 -5.28
C LYS A 72 -10.44 -10.56 -6.01
#